data_AF-A0A9P5D4K2-F1
#
_entry.id   AF-A0A9P5D4K2-F1
#
_cell.length_a   1.000
_cell.length_b   1.000
_cell.length_c   1.000
_cell.angle_alpha   90.00
_cell.angle_beta   90.00
_cell.angle_gamma   90.00
#
_symmetry.space_group_name_H-M   'P 1'
#
loop_
_entity.id
_entity.type
_entity.pdbx_description
1 polymer ?
#
loop_
_entity_poly.entity_id
_entity_poly.type
_entity_poly.pdbx_seq_one_letter_code
_entity_poly.pdbx_strand_id
1 'polypeptide(L)'
;MKLPFRFPTLLVLPTLLATLAVANVEKVIFLGPPTVEVPSQKPTLSDLHLDTLTPETTTSSAVRTELDRVFPSESESGSGSGSESGRATWLLLRGLTEAAYATSRLESETHHPAPEGKETSYGEEMRRDPREGESVLLLRVLAAADYYADDADLMANPPPVLVDLILDPFLLNVLPRSLAPTVGYVVAVAIATWFVARGLASQLRTFAITREQRGSKKDQ
;
A
#
# COMPACT_ATOMS: atom_id res chain seq x y z
N MET A 1 18.08 39.13 14.37
CA MET A 1 16.71 38.86 13.88
C MET A 1 15.98 38.02 14.93
N LYS A 2 15.13 38.63 15.76
CA LYS A 2 14.36 37.92 16.81
C LYS A 2 13.12 37.33 16.16
N LEU A 3 13.13 36.06 15.79
CA LEU A 3 11.92 35.38 15.30
C LEU A 3 10.93 35.26 16.48
N PRO A 4 9.71 35.80 16.42
CA PRO A 4 8.75 35.66 17.48
C PRO A 4 8.31 34.19 17.52
N PHE A 5 8.79 33.46 18.51
CA PHE A 5 8.51 32.05 18.69
C PHE A 5 7.07 31.86 19.16
N ARG A 6 6.12 31.88 18.22
CA ARG A 6 4.70 31.62 18.50
C ARG A 6 4.48 30.10 18.47
N PHE A 7 4.69 29.48 19.63
CA PHE A 7 4.37 28.07 19.89
C PHE A 7 3.00 27.60 19.33
N PRO A 8 1.89 28.37 19.43
CA PRO A 8 0.60 27.87 18.92
C PRO A 8 0.56 27.70 17.41
N THR A 9 1.28 28.51 16.63
CA THR A 9 1.29 28.42 15.16
C THR A 9 1.95 27.15 14.66
N LEU A 10 2.91 26.63 15.42
CA LEU A 10 3.68 25.44 15.08
C LEU A 10 2.86 24.14 15.19
N LEU A 11 1.77 24.16 15.98
CA LEU A 11 0.87 23.03 16.17
C LEU A 11 -0.26 22.97 15.13
N VAL A 12 -0.55 24.04 14.40
CA VAL A 12 -1.67 24.11 13.44
C VAL A 12 -1.46 23.15 12.27
N LEU A 13 -0.27 23.13 11.69
CA LEU A 13 0.05 22.27 10.56
C LEU A 13 -0.05 20.77 10.90
N PRO A 14 0.61 20.25 11.96
CA PRO A 14 0.50 18.83 12.31
C PRO A 14 -0.92 18.45 12.73
N THR A 15 -1.69 19.32 13.42
CA THR A 15 -3.09 19.02 13.75
C THR A 15 -3.98 18.95 12.52
N LEU A 16 -3.77 19.80 11.51
CA LEU A 16 -4.46 19.70 10.23
C LEU A 16 -4.09 18.40 9.49
N LEU A 17 -2.80 18.07 9.40
CA LEU A 17 -2.31 16.85 8.76
C LEU A 17 -2.79 15.56 9.44
N ALA A 18 -3.00 15.58 10.76
CA ALA A 18 -3.53 14.43 11.50
C ALA A 18 -4.92 14.00 11.01
N THR A 19 -5.75 14.94 10.56
CA THR A 19 -7.10 14.63 10.02
C THR A 19 -7.06 13.91 8.68
N LEU A 20 -5.92 13.99 7.97
CA LEU A 20 -5.69 13.34 6.67
C LEU A 20 -5.02 11.96 6.84
N ALA A 21 -4.51 11.65 8.03
CA ALA A 21 -3.77 10.43 8.31
C ALA A 21 -4.72 9.30 8.73
N VAL A 22 -5.42 8.71 7.74
CA VAL A 22 -6.14 7.45 7.91
C VAL A 22 -5.37 6.38 7.13
N ALA A 23 -4.79 5.42 7.83
CA ALA A 23 -4.05 4.32 7.21
C ALA A 23 -4.75 2.99 7.51
N ASN A 24 -4.94 2.17 6.47
CA ASN A 24 -5.37 0.79 6.65
C ASN A 24 -4.23 -0.03 7.27
N VAL A 25 -4.58 -0.91 8.21
CA VAL A 25 -3.63 -1.71 9.01
C VAL A 25 -3.22 -2.98 8.26
N GLU A 26 -4.05 -3.47 7.35
CA GLU A 26 -3.79 -4.66 6.55
C GLU A 26 -3.51 -4.29 5.10
N LYS A 27 -2.31 -4.63 4.61
CA LYS A 27 -1.90 -4.39 3.21
C LYS A 27 -1.12 -5.59 2.69
N VAL A 28 -1.52 -6.07 1.51
CA VAL A 28 -0.77 -7.07 0.75
C VAL A 28 -0.13 -6.37 -0.44
N ILE A 29 1.17 -6.61 -0.63
CA ILE A 29 1.96 -6.01 -1.71
C ILE A 29 2.25 -7.11 -2.73
N PHE A 30 1.90 -6.84 -3.98
CA PHE A 30 2.25 -7.70 -5.11
C PHE A 30 2.73 -6.82 -6.27
N LEU A 31 3.49 -7.42 -7.16
CA LEU A 31 3.95 -6.76 -8.38
C LEU A 31 2.88 -6.94 -9.45
N GLY A 32 2.58 -5.85 -10.18
CA GLY A 32 1.72 -5.94 -11.35
C GLY A 32 2.36 -6.84 -12.41
N PRO A 33 1.60 -7.75 -13.04
CA PRO A 33 2.14 -8.55 -14.14
C PRO A 33 2.47 -7.64 -15.33
N PRO A 34 3.37 -8.09 -16.22
CA PRO A 34 3.61 -7.39 -17.47
C PRO A 34 2.30 -7.25 -18.24
N THR A 35 2.22 -6.19 -19.02
CA THR A 35 1.06 -5.92 -19.86
C THR A 35 0.92 -7.03 -20.92
N VAL A 36 -0.28 -7.61 -21.04
CA VAL A 36 -0.57 -8.69 -22.00
C VAL A 36 -1.69 -8.24 -22.93
N GLU A 37 -1.56 -8.53 -24.22
CA GLU A 37 -2.67 -8.40 -25.17
C GLU A 37 -3.74 -9.45 -24.83
N VAL A 38 -4.81 -9.03 -24.16
CA VAL A 38 -5.93 -9.93 -23.87
C VAL A 38 -6.75 -10.11 -25.14
N PRO A 39 -6.89 -11.33 -25.68
CA PRO A 39 -7.64 -11.57 -26.90
C PRO A 39 -9.10 -11.16 -26.70
N SER A 40 -9.61 -10.35 -27.63
CA SER A 40 -11.00 -9.87 -27.64
C SER A 40 -12.01 -10.89 -28.17
N GLN A 41 -11.57 -12.15 -28.38
CA GLN A 41 -12.43 -13.23 -28.84
C GLN A 41 -13.26 -13.79 -27.68
N LYS A 42 -14.54 -14.05 -27.94
CA LYS A 42 -15.46 -14.63 -26.94
C LYS A 42 -15.10 -16.10 -26.65
N PRO A 43 -15.25 -16.58 -25.40
CA PRO A 43 -15.66 -15.81 -24.22
C PRO A 43 -14.54 -14.91 -23.69
N THR A 44 -14.90 -13.68 -23.35
CA THR A 44 -14.02 -12.63 -22.83
C THR A 44 -13.97 -12.66 -21.30
N LEU A 45 -12.93 -12.09 -20.68
CA LEU A 45 -12.85 -11.97 -19.21
C LEU A 45 -14.02 -11.19 -18.59
N SER A 46 -14.63 -10.28 -19.36
CA SER A 46 -15.85 -9.58 -18.94
C SER A 46 -17.06 -10.50 -18.82
N ASP A 47 -17.09 -11.64 -19.53
CA ASP A 47 -18.16 -12.64 -19.45
C ASP A 47 -18.08 -13.47 -18.16
N LEU A 48 -16.97 -13.34 -17.40
CA LEU A 48 -16.83 -13.97 -16.08
C LEU A 48 -17.59 -13.21 -14.98
N HIS A 49 -18.11 -12.01 -15.27
CA HIS A 49 -18.89 -11.17 -14.34
C HIS A 49 -18.22 -10.96 -12.96
N LEU A 50 -16.89 -10.96 -12.91
CA LEU A 50 -16.15 -10.68 -11.69
C LEU A 50 -16.10 -9.19 -11.39
N ASP A 51 -16.12 -8.87 -10.09
CA ASP A 51 -15.81 -7.53 -9.60
C ASP A 51 -14.41 -7.12 -10.05
N THR A 52 -14.30 -5.90 -10.59
CA THR A 52 -13.06 -5.39 -11.17
C THR A 52 -12.53 -4.20 -10.39
N LEU A 53 -11.23 -4.25 -10.07
CA LEU A 53 -10.47 -3.19 -9.40
C LEU A 53 -9.43 -2.59 -10.36
N THR A 54 -9.42 -1.27 -10.47
CA THR A 54 -8.53 -0.52 -11.38
C THR A 54 -7.91 0.67 -10.64
N PRO A 55 -6.60 0.95 -10.79
CA PRO A 55 -5.93 2.03 -10.06
C PRO A 55 -6.19 3.44 -10.64
N GLU A 56 -6.75 3.54 -11.86
CA GLU A 56 -6.88 4.80 -12.59
C GLU A 56 -7.94 5.76 -12.03
N THR A 57 -9.00 5.23 -11.43
CA THR A 57 -10.09 6.05 -10.88
C THR A 57 -10.34 5.71 -9.42
N THR A 58 -10.55 6.74 -8.60
CA THR A 58 -10.82 6.59 -7.15
C THR A 58 -12.09 5.77 -6.87
N THR A 59 -13.05 5.74 -7.80
CA THR A 59 -14.29 4.98 -7.66
C THR A 59 -14.09 3.49 -7.97
N SER A 60 -13.21 3.15 -8.90
CA SER A 60 -12.93 1.75 -9.28
C SER A 60 -11.70 1.17 -8.57
N SER A 61 -11.02 1.96 -7.73
CA SER A 61 -9.91 1.47 -6.90
C SER A 61 -10.37 0.78 -5.63
N ALA A 62 -11.67 0.77 -5.34
CA ALA A 62 -12.23 0.12 -4.16
C ALA A 62 -13.53 -0.62 -4.50
N VAL A 63 -13.73 -1.80 -3.92
CA VAL A 63 -14.97 -2.56 -4.02
C VAL A 63 -15.42 -3.01 -2.64
N ARG A 64 -16.71 -2.79 -2.34
CA ARG A 64 -17.38 -3.30 -1.15
C ARG A 64 -17.97 -4.66 -1.52
N THR A 65 -17.55 -5.72 -0.84
CA THR A 65 -18.01 -7.08 -1.14
C THR A 65 -18.23 -7.88 0.13
N GLU A 66 -19.15 -8.85 0.07
CA GLU A 66 -19.38 -9.80 1.14
C GLU A 66 -18.58 -11.07 0.86
N LEU A 67 -17.64 -11.38 1.75
CA LEU A 67 -16.86 -12.61 1.66
C LEU A 67 -17.53 -13.67 2.51
N ASP A 68 -18.03 -14.71 1.85
CA ASP A 68 -18.43 -15.94 2.54
C ASP A 68 -17.24 -16.53 3.30
N ARG A 69 -17.48 -17.10 4.47
CA ARG A 69 -16.44 -17.70 5.30
C ARG A 69 -16.75 -19.15 5.61
N VAL A 70 -15.72 -19.91 5.94
CA VAL A 70 -15.82 -21.27 6.48
C VAL A 70 -14.82 -21.44 7.61
N PHE A 71 -15.13 -22.30 8.57
CA PHE A 71 -14.16 -22.65 9.60
C PHE A 71 -13.06 -23.56 9.02
N PRO A 72 -11.79 -23.39 9.45
CA PRO A 72 -10.71 -24.28 9.07
C PRO A 72 -11.02 -25.75 9.43
N SER A 73 -10.99 -26.64 8.45
CA SER A 73 -11.10 -28.08 8.68
C SER A 73 -9.72 -28.73 8.70
N GLU A 74 -9.37 -29.41 9.79
CA GLU A 74 -8.05 -30.07 9.96
C GLU A 74 -7.82 -31.26 8.99
N SER A 75 -8.87 -31.72 8.31
CA SER A 75 -8.90 -33.01 7.60
C SER A 75 -8.38 -33.02 6.15
N GLU A 76 -7.89 -31.91 5.62
CA GLU A 76 -7.50 -31.81 4.20
C GLU A 76 -5.98 -31.68 3.98
N SER A 77 -5.22 -32.26 4.90
CA SER A 77 -3.74 -32.31 4.89
C SER A 77 -3.17 -33.53 4.12
N GLY A 78 -3.99 -34.18 3.27
CA GLY A 78 -3.71 -35.50 2.68
C GLY A 78 -3.37 -35.59 1.19
N SER A 79 -3.40 -34.51 0.41
CA SER A 79 -2.98 -34.54 -1.01
C SER A 79 -2.15 -33.33 -1.35
N GLY A 80 -1.00 -33.54 -2.01
CA GLY A 80 0.02 -32.53 -2.26
C GLY A 80 -0.47 -31.28 -3.00
N SER A 81 -0.96 -30.32 -2.23
CA SER A 81 -0.99 -28.87 -2.41
C SER A 81 -1.62 -28.36 -1.12
N GLY A 82 -0.88 -27.65 -0.27
CA GLY A 82 -1.34 -27.28 1.08
C GLY A 82 -2.73 -26.67 1.03
N SER A 83 -3.73 -27.33 1.63
CA SER A 83 -5.11 -26.85 1.58
C SER A 83 -5.19 -25.52 2.34
N GLU A 84 -5.28 -24.44 1.58
CA GLU A 84 -5.40 -23.09 2.11
C GLU A 84 -6.81 -22.96 2.70
N SER A 85 -6.90 -23.02 4.02
CA SER A 85 -8.18 -22.95 4.74
C SER A 85 -8.94 -21.66 4.42
N GLY A 86 -10.15 -21.78 3.85
CA GLY A 86 -11.07 -20.66 3.64
C GLY A 86 -11.88 -20.79 2.36
N ARG A 87 -12.88 -19.92 2.20
CA ARG A 87 -13.74 -19.88 1.01
C ARG A 87 -13.21 -18.86 0.01
N ALA A 88 -13.10 -19.28 -1.25
CA ALA A 88 -12.51 -18.48 -2.32
C ALA A 88 -13.50 -17.51 -2.95
N THR A 89 -13.09 -16.25 -3.06
CA THR A 89 -13.73 -15.20 -3.86
C THR A 89 -12.73 -14.70 -4.89
N TRP A 90 -13.17 -14.52 -6.14
CA TRP A 90 -12.32 -14.10 -7.24
C TRP A 90 -12.65 -12.68 -7.68
N LEU A 91 -11.61 -11.86 -7.84
CA LEU A 91 -11.71 -10.50 -8.37
C LEU A 91 -10.76 -10.32 -9.55
N LEU A 92 -11.09 -9.37 -10.41
CA LEU A 92 -10.27 -9.00 -11.55
C LEU A 92 -9.54 -7.69 -11.23
N LEU A 93 -8.22 -7.66 -11.41
CA LEU A 93 -7.41 -6.45 -11.32
C LEU A 93 -7.01 -6.05 -12.73
N ARG A 94 -7.16 -4.77 -13.07
CA ARG A 94 -6.82 -4.23 -14.40
C ARG A 94 -5.95 -2.99 -14.31
N GLY A 95 -5.24 -2.69 -15.40
CA GLY A 95 -4.47 -1.45 -15.53
C GLY A 95 -3.33 -1.36 -14.52
N LEU A 96 -2.77 -2.51 -14.12
CA LEU A 96 -1.63 -2.55 -13.22
C LEU A 96 -0.37 -2.11 -13.96
N THR A 97 0.46 -1.29 -13.31
CA THR A 97 1.77 -0.92 -13.82
C THR A 97 2.79 -1.99 -13.45
N GLU A 98 3.58 -2.45 -14.40
CA GLU A 98 4.71 -3.33 -14.14
C GLU A 98 5.73 -2.62 -13.22
N ALA A 99 6.19 -3.31 -12.19
CA ALA A 99 7.19 -2.76 -11.29
C ALA A 99 8.58 -2.76 -11.96
N ALA A 100 9.02 -1.62 -12.46
CA ALA A 100 10.30 -1.44 -13.16
C ALA A 100 11.56 -1.87 -12.37
N TYR A 101 11.48 -2.04 -11.05
CA TYR A 101 12.63 -2.42 -10.22
C TYR A 101 12.89 -3.94 -10.17
N ALA A 102 11.88 -4.78 -10.44
CA ALA A 102 12.00 -6.23 -10.35
C ALA A 102 12.57 -6.90 -11.61
N THR A 103 12.44 -6.25 -12.77
CA THR A 103 12.94 -6.74 -14.06
C THR A 103 14.45 -6.95 -14.05
N SER A 104 15.20 -6.07 -13.38
CA SER A 104 16.64 -6.20 -13.21
C SER A 104 17.10 -7.48 -12.48
N ARG A 105 16.25 -8.05 -11.63
CA ARG A 105 16.54 -9.31 -10.92
C ARG A 105 16.19 -10.53 -11.74
N LEU A 106 15.07 -10.52 -12.46
CA LEU A 106 14.68 -11.63 -13.33
C LEU A 106 15.64 -11.81 -14.51
N GLU A 107 16.18 -10.72 -15.04
CA GLU A 107 17.19 -10.77 -16.12
C GLU A 107 18.53 -11.35 -15.64
N SER A 108 18.80 -11.31 -14.34
CA SER A 108 20.02 -11.90 -13.76
C SER A 108 19.95 -13.41 -13.53
N GLU A 109 18.75 -14.02 -13.56
CA GLU A 109 18.55 -15.45 -13.30
C GLU A 109 18.49 -16.31 -14.57
N THR A 110 18.29 -15.73 -15.75
CA THR A 110 18.14 -16.49 -17.02
C THR A 110 19.40 -16.60 -17.87
N HIS A 111 20.58 -16.24 -17.35
CA HIS A 111 21.84 -16.32 -18.11
C HIS A 111 22.39 -17.75 -18.19
N HIS A 112 21.71 -18.62 -18.95
CA HIS A 112 22.32 -19.81 -19.55
C HIS A 112 22.82 -19.44 -20.96
N PRO A 113 24.11 -19.68 -21.30
CA PRO A 113 24.63 -19.36 -22.62
C PRO A 113 24.28 -20.48 -23.62
N ALA A 114 23.56 -20.14 -24.68
CA ALA A 114 23.37 -20.98 -25.87
C ALA A 114 23.49 -20.10 -27.14
N PRO A 115 23.93 -20.68 -28.28
CA PRO A 115 24.96 -20.09 -29.11
C PRO A 115 24.45 -19.05 -30.12
N GLU A 116 25.36 -18.14 -30.47
CA GLU A 116 25.23 -17.12 -31.51
C GLU A 116 24.68 -17.67 -32.83
N GLY A 117 23.50 -17.17 -33.20
CA GLY A 117 22.87 -17.39 -34.49
C GLY A 117 22.30 -16.08 -35.04
N LYS A 118 23.17 -15.31 -35.68
CA LYS A 118 22.93 -14.20 -36.64
C LYS A 118 21.52 -13.57 -36.66
N GLU A 119 21.43 -12.40 -36.03
CA GLU A 119 20.32 -11.45 -36.18
C GLU A 119 20.27 -10.90 -37.62
N THR A 120 19.19 -11.18 -38.34
CA THR A 120 18.80 -10.39 -39.51
C THR A 120 17.77 -9.35 -39.09
N SER A 121 18.21 -8.10 -39.17
CA SER A 121 17.43 -6.87 -39.09
C SER A 121 16.30 -6.82 -40.14
N TYR A 122 15.06 -6.81 -39.65
CA TYR A 122 13.92 -6.08 -40.18
C TYR A 122 13.18 -5.61 -38.91
N GLY A 123 13.07 -4.33 -38.58
CA GLY A 123 12.57 -3.27 -39.44
C GLY A 123 11.04 -3.18 -39.34
N GLU A 124 10.48 -3.25 -38.13
CA GLU A 124 9.05 -3.01 -37.90
C GLU A 124 8.89 -2.14 -36.64
N GLU A 125 9.11 -0.83 -36.81
CA GLU A 125 8.48 0.18 -35.97
C GLU A 125 6.97 0.14 -36.25
N MET A 126 6.31 -0.88 -35.71
CA MET A 126 4.87 -0.91 -35.58
C MET A 126 4.50 0.31 -34.72
N ARG A 127 3.74 1.24 -35.29
CA ARG A 127 3.06 2.29 -34.53
C ARG A 127 2.18 1.60 -33.48
N ARG A 128 2.73 1.37 -32.29
CA ARG A 128 1.93 0.98 -31.12
C ARG A 128 0.98 2.13 -30.86
N ASP A 129 -0.31 1.89 -31.09
CA ASP A 129 -1.33 2.73 -30.48
C ASP A 129 -1.12 2.61 -28.95
N PRO A 130 -0.94 3.69 -28.19
CA PRO A 130 -0.62 3.64 -26.76
C PRO A 130 -1.67 2.96 -25.85
N ARG A 131 -2.68 2.30 -26.44
CA ARG A 131 -3.85 1.72 -25.76
C ARG A 131 -3.96 0.19 -25.85
N GLU A 132 -3.05 -0.50 -26.53
CA GLU A 132 -3.29 -1.92 -26.88
C GLU A 132 -2.73 -2.96 -25.91
N GLY A 133 -2.34 -2.57 -24.70
CA GLY A 133 -2.00 -3.53 -23.67
C GLY A 133 -2.62 -3.15 -22.34
N GLU A 134 -3.50 -3.99 -21.81
CA GLU A 134 -3.96 -3.91 -20.42
C GLU A 134 -3.26 -5.01 -19.61
N SER A 135 -2.67 -4.65 -18.47
CA SER A 135 -2.25 -5.65 -17.49
C SER A 135 -3.50 -6.15 -16.77
N VAL A 136 -3.68 -7.48 -16.72
CA VAL A 136 -4.82 -8.13 -16.08
C VAL A 136 -4.34 -9.22 -15.13
N LEU A 137 -4.88 -9.24 -13.92
CA LEU A 137 -4.55 -10.23 -12.87
C LEU A 137 -5.83 -10.74 -12.22
N LEU A 138 -5.94 -12.05 -12.01
CA LEU A 138 -6.99 -12.64 -11.17
C LEU A 138 -6.51 -12.69 -9.71
N LEU A 139 -7.25 -12.04 -8.83
CA LEU A 139 -7.03 -12.07 -7.40
C LEU A 139 -7.97 -13.09 -6.76
N ARG A 140 -7.40 -14.06 -6.04
CA ARG A 140 -8.15 -14.99 -5.19
C ARG A 140 -8.02 -14.55 -3.74
N VAL A 141 -9.16 -14.25 -3.11
CA VAL A 141 -9.25 -13.96 -1.67
C VAL A 141 -9.85 -15.18 -0.97
N LEU A 142 -9.16 -15.69 0.04
CA LEU A 142 -9.65 -16.79 0.89
C LEU A 142 -10.11 -16.21 2.22
N ALA A 143 -11.37 -16.43 2.57
CA ALA A 143 -11.94 -15.96 3.82
C ALA A 143 -12.31 -17.14 4.73
N ALA A 144 -11.75 -17.13 5.94
CA ALA A 144 -12.03 -18.12 6.97
C ALA A 144 -12.68 -17.44 8.18
N ALA A 145 -13.52 -18.18 8.90
CA ALA A 145 -14.06 -17.74 10.17
C ALA A 145 -13.07 -18.05 11.29
N ASP A 146 -12.81 -17.06 12.13
CA ASP A 146 -11.91 -17.18 13.29
C ASP A 146 -12.60 -16.59 14.53
N TYR A 147 -13.53 -17.38 15.09
CA TYR A 147 -14.20 -17.10 16.36
C TYR A 147 -14.81 -18.38 16.91
N TYR A 148 -15.22 -18.37 18.17
CA TYR A 148 -16.04 -19.42 18.76
C TYR A 148 -17.35 -18.83 19.26
N ALA A 149 -18.45 -19.54 19.03
CA ALA A 149 -19.78 -19.20 19.49
C ALA A 149 -20.44 -20.44 20.12
N ASP A 150 -21.28 -20.22 21.14
CA ASP A 150 -22.07 -21.29 21.77
C ASP A 150 -23.20 -21.78 20.85
N ASP A 151 -23.59 -20.95 19.89
CA ASP A 151 -24.60 -21.27 18.88
C ASP A 151 -23.99 -22.19 17.82
N ALA A 152 -24.47 -23.44 17.79
CA ALA A 152 -24.03 -24.46 16.84
C ALA A 152 -24.30 -24.06 15.39
N ASP A 153 -25.34 -23.30 15.10
CA ASP A 153 -25.66 -22.85 13.74
C ASP A 153 -24.64 -21.82 13.25
N LEU A 154 -24.18 -20.91 14.12
CA LEU A 154 -23.12 -19.95 13.82
C LEU A 154 -21.75 -20.61 13.65
N MET A 155 -21.53 -21.73 14.32
CA MET A 155 -20.33 -22.56 14.16
C MET A 155 -20.38 -23.44 12.91
N ALA A 156 -21.58 -23.81 12.43
CA ALA A 156 -21.75 -24.59 11.21
C ALA A 156 -21.75 -23.72 9.94
N ASN A 157 -22.41 -22.56 9.99
CA ASN A 157 -22.58 -21.66 8.85
C ASN A 157 -22.25 -20.21 9.27
N PRO A 158 -20.96 -19.84 9.31
CA PRO A 158 -20.57 -18.49 9.72
C PRO A 158 -21.10 -17.46 8.70
N PRO A 159 -21.67 -16.34 9.16
CA PRO A 159 -22.20 -15.32 8.26
C PRO A 159 -21.06 -14.68 7.44
N PRO A 160 -21.36 -14.20 6.23
CA PRO A 160 -20.41 -13.46 5.40
C PRO A 160 -19.88 -12.22 6.12
N VAL A 161 -18.66 -11.80 5.76
CA VAL A 161 -18.06 -10.56 6.26
C VAL A 161 -18.03 -9.51 5.17
N LEU A 162 -18.55 -8.33 5.49
CA LEU A 162 -18.56 -7.20 4.59
C LEU A 162 -17.21 -6.47 4.67
N VAL A 163 -16.44 -6.49 3.57
CA VAL A 163 -15.10 -5.89 3.50
C VAL A 163 -15.01 -4.83 2.40
N ASP A 164 -14.06 -3.91 2.57
CA ASP A 164 -13.60 -3.00 1.53
C ASP A 164 -12.26 -3.47 1.00
N LEU A 165 -12.24 -3.97 -0.25
CA LEU A 165 -11.00 -4.28 -0.94
C LEU A 165 -10.55 -3.05 -1.72
N ILE A 166 -9.35 -2.54 -1.41
CA ILE A 166 -8.83 -1.29 -1.98
C ILE A 166 -7.50 -1.59 -2.68
N LEU A 167 -7.43 -1.23 -3.95
CA LEU A 167 -6.21 -1.24 -4.74
C LEU A 167 -5.47 0.10 -4.54
N ASP A 168 -4.40 0.08 -3.75
CA ASP A 168 -3.62 1.27 -3.40
C ASP A 168 -2.32 1.33 -4.22
N PRO A 169 -2.21 2.24 -5.22
CA PRO A 169 -1.03 2.33 -6.07
C PRO A 169 0.18 2.89 -5.30
N PHE A 170 1.37 2.40 -5.63
CA PHE A 170 2.62 2.91 -5.06
C PHE A 170 3.04 4.26 -5.66
N LEU A 171 3.51 5.17 -4.81
CA LEU A 171 4.23 6.38 -5.22
C LEU A 171 5.71 6.05 -5.36
N LEU A 172 6.25 6.28 -6.56
CA LEU A 172 7.66 6.08 -6.88
C LEU A 172 8.17 4.67 -6.52
N ASN A 173 7.29 3.67 -6.46
CA ASN A 173 7.58 2.31 -5.97
C ASN A 173 8.20 2.25 -4.55
N VAL A 174 7.98 3.28 -3.72
CA VAL A 174 8.50 3.32 -2.34
C VAL A 174 7.40 3.07 -1.32
N LEU A 175 6.29 3.81 -1.41
CA LEU A 175 5.20 3.75 -0.43
C LEU A 175 3.82 3.79 -1.08
N PRO A 176 2.80 3.16 -0.48
CA PRO A 176 1.43 3.24 -0.98
C PRO A 176 0.89 4.66 -0.92
N ARG A 177 0.10 5.08 -1.91
CA ARG A 177 -0.45 6.43 -2.02
C ARG A 177 -1.24 6.85 -0.79
N SER A 178 -2.00 5.94 -0.20
CA SER A 178 -2.76 6.23 1.02
C SER A 178 -1.87 6.56 2.23
N LEU A 179 -0.58 6.17 2.22
CA LEU A 179 0.35 6.40 3.33
C LEU A 179 0.99 7.80 3.28
N ALA A 180 0.98 8.46 2.12
CA ALA A 180 1.57 9.78 1.93
C ALA A 180 1.14 10.84 2.97
N PRO A 181 -0.17 11.01 3.29
CA PRO A 181 -0.58 11.97 4.32
C PRO A 181 -0.03 11.63 5.70
N THR A 182 0.03 10.36 6.06
CA THR A 182 0.61 9.89 7.34
C THR A 182 2.10 10.20 7.43
N VAL A 183 2.86 9.97 6.36
CA VAL A 183 4.29 10.33 6.31
C VAL A 183 4.47 11.84 6.43
N GLY A 184 3.66 12.62 5.71
CA GLY A 184 3.67 14.09 5.82
C GLY A 184 3.36 14.58 7.24
N TYR A 185 2.40 13.95 7.92
CA TYR A 185 2.08 14.22 9.32
C TYR A 185 3.28 13.97 10.25
N VAL A 186 3.92 12.79 10.14
CA VAL A 186 5.10 12.44 10.96
C VAL A 186 6.24 13.44 10.76
N VAL A 187 6.51 13.83 9.51
CA VAL A 187 7.54 14.85 9.19
C VAL A 187 7.19 16.21 9.80
N ALA A 188 5.94 16.65 9.68
CA ALA A 188 5.49 17.92 10.26
C ALA A 188 5.61 17.92 11.80
N VAL A 189 5.25 16.82 12.46
CA VAL A 189 5.41 16.64 13.91
C VAL A 189 6.89 16.68 14.30
N ALA A 190 7.77 16.01 13.55
CA ALA A 190 9.20 16.02 13.81
C ALA A 190 9.79 17.44 13.74
N ILE A 191 9.44 18.20 12.69
CA ILE A 191 9.88 19.59 12.51
C ILE A 191 9.36 20.46 13.65
N ALA A 192 8.06 20.37 13.98
CA ALA A 192 7.47 21.12 15.08
C ALA A 192 8.18 20.80 16.41
N THR A 193 8.36 19.52 16.72
CA THR A 193 9.04 19.09 17.95
C THR A 193 10.47 19.63 18.03
N TRP A 194 11.21 19.59 16.93
CA TRP A 194 12.58 20.12 16.86
C TRP A 194 12.63 21.63 17.16
N PHE A 195 11.71 22.40 16.56
CA PHE A 195 11.61 23.83 16.83
C PHE A 195 11.27 24.07 18.31
N VAL A 196 10.26 23.40 18.87
CA VAL A 196 9.89 23.53 20.29
C VAL A 196 11.10 23.26 21.20
N ALA A 197 11.79 22.14 20.99
CA ALA A 197 12.97 21.78 21.77
C ALA A 197 14.08 22.85 21.70
N ARG A 198 14.35 23.37 20.49
CA ARG A 198 15.32 24.45 20.29
C ARG A 198 14.89 25.75 20.99
N GLY A 199 13.59 26.05 20.99
CA GLY A 199 12.99 27.14 21.72
C GLY A 199 13.26 27.02 23.23
N LEU A 200 12.87 25.90 23.85
CA LEU A 200 13.09 25.66 25.28
C LEU A 200 14.58 25.67 25.66
N ALA A 201 15.43 25.03 24.86
CA ALA A 201 16.88 25.01 25.11
C ALA A 201 17.48 26.42 25.11
N SER A 202 17.03 27.30 24.22
CA SER A 202 17.50 28.69 24.20
C SER A 202 17.03 29.47 25.42
N GLN A 203 15.79 29.29 25.87
CA GLN A 203 15.24 29.91 27.08
C GLN A 203 16.02 29.48 28.34
N LEU A 204 16.25 28.17 28.51
CA LEU A 204 17.02 27.64 29.65
C LEU A 204 18.43 28.21 29.72
N ARG A 205 19.11 28.33 28.56
CA ARG A 205 20.45 28.96 28.49
C ARG A 205 20.40 30.44 28.88
N THR A 206 19.37 31.17 28.43
CA THR A 206 19.20 32.59 28.80
C THR A 206 18.97 32.76 30.30
N PHE A 207 18.16 31.90 30.93
CA PHE A 207 17.95 31.92 32.38
C PHE A 207 19.21 31.55 33.18
N ALA A 208 20.01 30.59 32.70
CA ALA A 208 21.26 30.22 33.34
C ALA A 208 22.25 31.42 33.39
N ILE A 209 22.46 32.09 32.25
CA ILE A 209 23.36 33.26 32.15
C ILE A 209 22.85 34.44 32.98
N THR A 210 21.53 34.65 33.03
CA THR A 210 20.92 35.75 33.80
C THR A 210 21.08 35.55 35.32
N ARG A 211 21.06 34.30 35.81
CA ARG A 211 21.32 34.00 37.23
C ARG A 211 22.77 34.27 37.62
N GLU A 212 23.72 33.89 36.78
CA GLU A 212 25.16 34.05 37.03
C GLU A 212 25.55 35.53 37.17
N GLN A 213 25.02 36.40 36.31
CA GLN A 213 25.24 37.85 36.40
C GLN A 213 24.60 38.52 37.62
N ARG A 214 23.47 37.98 38.12
CA ARG A 214 22.80 38.51 39.31
C ARG A 214 23.49 38.12 40.62
N GLY A 215 24.21 36.98 40.63
CA GLY A 215 25.07 36.57 41.74
C GLY A 215 26.34 37.43 41.85
N SER A 216 27.05 37.62 40.74
CA SER A 216 28.31 38.40 40.71
C SER A 216 28.15 39.88 41.09
N LYS A 217 26.96 40.47 40.91
CA LYS A 217 26.67 41.86 41.32
C LYS A 217 26.27 42.03 42.79
N LYS A 218 26.05 40.94 43.53
CA LYS A 218 25.63 40.99 44.93
C LYS A 218 26.79 40.82 45.92
N ASP A 219 27.93 40.33 45.43
CA ASP A 219 29.17 40.13 46.19
C ASP A 219 30.19 41.28 45.99
N GLN A 220 29.77 42.40 45.41
CA GLN A 220 30.56 43.62 45.20
C GLN A 220 29.89 44.80 45.89
#